data_AF-A0A936VSP7-F1
#
_entry.id   AF-A0A936VSP7-F1
#
_cell.length_a   1.000
_cell.length_b   1.000
_cell.length_c   1.000
_cell.angle_alpha   90.00
_cell.angle_beta   90.00
_cell.angle_gamma   90.00
#
_symmetry.space_group_name_H-M   'P 1'
#
loop_
_entity.id
_entity.type
_entity.pdbx_description
1 polymer ?
#
loop_
_entity_poly.entity_id
_entity_poly.type
_entity_poly.pdbx_seq_one_letter_code
_entity_poly.pdbx_strand_id
1 'polypeptide(L)'
;MGLLSWLTSKNSKQEDTTPFPSDHVIVGKIARLIQYQLCEEEGGLAELLKPTCALVLNIKGNVSLCWLSSNESLHDAMSFALLNRLPAFNSFVQALSAFSKVDNRQALTKDWLRLMGAEEVDAIAAEALHEMKSNVERAERSRGKS
;
A
#
# COMPACT_ATOMS: atom_id res chain seq x y z
N MET A 1 -23.80 -1.32 -15.06
CA MET A 1 -23.51 -2.77 -15.03
C MET A 1 -22.15 -2.97 -15.70
N GLY A 2 -21.09 -3.20 -14.93
CA GLY A 2 -19.78 -3.50 -15.51
C GLY A 2 -18.64 -3.20 -14.55
N LEU A 3 -18.22 -4.21 -13.78
CA LEU A 3 -16.95 -4.30 -13.05
C LEU A 3 -16.70 -5.78 -12.60
N LEU A 4 -17.16 -6.76 -13.38
CA LEU A 4 -17.04 -8.21 -13.07
C LEU A 4 -16.58 -9.05 -14.28
N SER A 5 -15.60 -8.58 -15.05
CA SER A 5 -15.02 -9.39 -16.15
C SER A 5 -13.98 -10.43 -15.69
N TRP A 6 -13.69 -10.55 -14.39
CA TRP A 6 -12.62 -11.42 -13.87
C TRP A 6 -12.94 -12.93 -13.83
N LEU A 7 -14.02 -13.40 -14.46
CA LEU A 7 -14.44 -14.81 -14.45
C LEU A 7 -14.74 -15.39 -15.84
N THR A 8 -13.86 -15.19 -16.81
CA THR A 8 -13.87 -16.05 -18.00
C THR A 8 -12.54 -16.74 -18.20
N SER A 9 -12.34 -17.81 -17.43
CA SER A 9 -11.56 -18.95 -17.90
C SER A 9 -12.40 -20.21 -17.71
N LYS A 10 -13.09 -20.62 -18.77
CA LYS A 10 -13.58 -21.98 -18.93
C LYS A 10 -12.37 -22.85 -19.26
N ASN A 11 -11.80 -23.52 -18.26
CA ASN A 11 -11.36 -24.90 -18.41
C ASN A 11 -11.05 -25.55 -17.06
N SER A 12 -11.55 -26.77 -16.94
CA SER A 12 -11.47 -27.71 -15.83
C SER A 12 -10.07 -27.90 -15.26
N LYS A 13 -9.90 -27.57 -13.97
CA LYS A 13 -9.31 -28.40 -12.92
C LYS A 13 -9.58 -27.73 -11.58
N GLN A 14 -9.93 -28.54 -10.60
CA GLN A 14 -10.29 -28.14 -9.24
C GLN A 14 -9.04 -27.59 -8.54
N GLU A 15 -8.75 -26.30 -8.74
CA GLU A 15 -7.80 -25.53 -7.94
C GLU A 15 -8.50 -25.07 -6.67
N ASP A 16 -7.82 -25.13 -5.52
CA ASP A 16 -8.25 -24.51 -4.27
C ASP A 16 -8.44 -23.00 -4.49
N THR A 17 -9.62 -22.62 -4.99
CA THR A 17 -10.01 -21.22 -5.18
C THR A 17 -10.38 -20.67 -3.82
N THR A 18 -9.37 -20.39 -3.00
CA THR A 18 -9.53 -19.41 -1.94
C THR A 18 -9.99 -18.11 -2.62
N PRO A 19 -11.18 -17.59 -2.28
CA PRO A 19 -11.69 -16.38 -2.91
C PRO A 19 -10.71 -15.24 -2.66
N PHE A 20 -10.53 -14.39 -3.68
CA PHE A 20 -9.66 -13.23 -3.55
C PHE A 20 -10.12 -12.37 -2.36
N PRO A 21 -9.19 -11.85 -1.53
CA PRO A 21 -9.55 -11.10 -0.34
C PRO A 21 -10.39 -9.86 -0.65
N SER A 22 -11.30 -9.49 0.27
CA SER A 22 -12.08 -8.25 0.15
C SER A 22 -11.20 -7.01 0.31
N ASP A 23 -11.68 -5.87 -0.20
CA ASP A 23 -10.98 -4.58 -0.09
C ASP A 23 -10.60 -4.26 1.38
N HIS A 24 -11.53 -4.46 2.33
CA HIS A 24 -11.26 -4.26 3.75
C HIS A 24 -10.09 -5.12 4.26
N VAL A 25 -10.00 -6.38 3.83
CA VAL A 25 -8.90 -7.27 4.24
C VAL A 25 -7.58 -6.77 3.67
N ILE A 26 -7.56 -6.30 2.43
CA ILE A 26 -6.35 -5.77 1.79
C ILE A 26 -5.92 -4.46 2.44
N VAL A 27 -6.85 -3.54 2.71
CA VAL A 27 -6.58 -2.30 3.47
C VAL A 27 -5.98 -2.64 4.83
N GLY A 28 -6.56 -3.59 5.57
CA GLY A 28 -6.02 -4.02 6.86
C GLY A 28 -4.60 -4.61 6.76
N LYS A 29 -4.29 -5.34 5.68
CA LYS A 29 -2.92 -5.82 5.42
C LYS A 29 -1.95 -4.67 5.15
N ILE A 30 -2.34 -3.68 4.33
CA ILE A 30 -1.54 -2.49 4.06
C ILE A 30 -1.29 -1.70 5.34
N ALA A 31 -2.35 -1.40 6.10
CA ALA A 31 -2.27 -0.64 7.34
C ALA A 31 -1.32 -1.30 8.35
N ARG A 32 -1.41 -2.63 8.51
CA ARG A 32 -0.51 -3.39 9.38
C ARG A 32 0.95 -3.29 8.95
N LEU A 33 1.25 -3.36 7.64
CA LEU A 33 2.62 -3.22 7.14
C LEU A 33 3.20 -1.83 7.45
N ILE A 34 2.42 -0.78 7.23
CA ILE A 34 2.85 0.59 7.50
C ILE A 34 3.04 0.79 9.01
N GLN A 35 2.09 0.35 9.84
CA GLN A 35 2.19 0.43 11.31
C GLN A 35 3.42 -0.31 11.82
N TYR A 36 3.65 -1.53 11.35
CA TYR A 36 4.83 -2.31 11.71
C TYR A 36 6.12 -1.56 11.39
N GLN A 37 6.22 -0.99 10.20
CA GLN A 37 7.39 -0.21 9.79
C GLN A 37 7.57 1.07 10.62
N LEU A 38 6.49 1.69 11.11
CA LEU A 38 6.55 2.91 11.92
C LEU A 38 6.90 2.64 13.39
N CYS A 39 6.41 1.52 13.95
CA CYS A 39 6.44 1.27 15.39
C CYS A 39 7.49 0.25 15.82
N GLU A 40 7.74 -0.78 14.99
CA GLU A 40 8.54 -1.95 15.37
C GLU A 40 9.92 -1.95 14.70
N GLU A 41 10.04 -1.40 13.48
CA GLU A 41 11.29 -1.40 12.72
C GLU A 41 12.16 -0.17 13.02
N GLU A 42 13.42 -0.42 13.39
CA GLU A 42 14.39 0.65 13.61
C GLU A 42 14.68 1.39 12.29
N GLY A 43 14.48 2.71 12.31
CA GLY A 43 14.62 3.53 11.10
C GLY A 43 13.50 3.36 10.08
N GLY A 44 12.43 2.63 10.38
CA GLY A 44 11.44 2.28 9.37
C GLY A 44 10.65 3.45 8.79
N LEU A 45 10.46 4.55 9.53
CA LEU A 45 9.93 5.80 8.94
C LEU A 45 10.82 6.31 7.79
N ALA A 46 12.15 6.24 7.93
CA ALA A 46 13.07 6.68 6.87
C ALA A 46 12.96 5.78 5.64
N GLU A 47 12.68 4.49 5.83
CA GLU A 47 12.42 3.54 4.75
C GLU A 47 11.13 3.85 3.98
N LEU A 48 10.04 4.15 4.69
CA LEU A 48 8.76 4.55 4.06
C LEU A 48 8.87 5.86 3.27
N LEU A 49 9.76 6.76 3.70
CA LEU A 49 10.01 8.04 3.04
C LEU A 49 10.82 7.90 1.74
N LYS A 50 11.45 6.74 1.48
CA LYS A 50 12.22 6.56 0.25
C LYS A 50 11.30 6.67 -0.97
N PRO A 51 11.73 7.38 -2.03
CA PRO A 51 10.89 7.55 -3.21
C PRO A 51 10.67 6.26 -4.01
N THR A 52 11.44 5.22 -3.71
CA THR A 52 11.34 3.89 -4.30
C THR A 52 10.46 2.95 -3.48
N CYS A 53 9.96 3.38 -2.32
CA CYS A 53 9.12 2.55 -1.45
C CYS A 53 7.73 2.36 -2.09
N ALA A 54 7.42 1.12 -2.41
CA ALA A 54 6.18 0.70 -3.05
C ALA A 54 5.46 -0.34 -2.19
N LEU A 55 4.15 -0.17 -2.05
CA LEU A 55 3.27 -1.26 -1.66
C LEU A 55 2.94 -2.06 -2.91
N VAL A 56 3.09 -3.37 -2.84
CA VAL A 56 2.84 -4.29 -3.95
C VAL A 56 1.72 -5.26 -3.56
N LEU A 57 0.66 -5.28 -4.37
CA LEU A 57 -0.41 -6.26 -4.28
C LEU A 57 -0.13 -7.39 -5.27
N ASN A 58 -0.12 -8.63 -4.79
CA ASN A 58 0.10 -9.80 -5.65
C ASN A 58 -1.19 -10.50 -6.06
N ILE A 59 -1.09 -11.45 -6.99
CA ILE A 59 -2.23 -12.22 -7.52
C ILE A 59 -2.99 -13.05 -6.47
N LYS A 60 -2.38 -13.30 -5.30
CA LYS A 60 -2.99 -14.03 -4.17
C LYS A 60 -3.66 -13.08 -3.17
N GLY A 61 -3.67 -11.78 -3.43
CA GLY A 61 -4.22 -10.76 -2.52
C GLY A 61 -3.37 -10.55 -1.26
N ASN A 62 -2.09 -10.89 -1.33
CA ASN A 62 -1.11 -10.48 -0.32
C ASN A 62 -0.48 -9.15 -0.70
N VAL A 63 -0.07 -8.43 0.32
CA VAL A 63 0.59 -7.14 0.20
C VAL A 63 1.98 -7.26 0.77
N SER A 64 2.95 -6.66 0.10
CA SER A 64 4.32 -6.51 0.60
C SER A 64 4.79 -5.08 0.42
N LEU A 65 5.76 -4.67 1.25
CA LEU A 65 6.53 -3.47 1.03
C LEU A 65 7.77 -3.85 0.22
N CYS A 66 8.01 -3.17 -0.90
CA CYS A 66 9.14 -3.43 -1.79
C CYS A 66 9.84 -2.10 -2.11
N TRP A 67 11.13 -2.14 -2.39
CA TRP A 67 11.88 -0.98 -2.86
C TRP A 67 12.26 -1.19 -4.31
N LEU A 68 11.81 -0.35 -5.23
CA LEU A 68 12.05 -0.53 -6.66
C LEU A 68 13.54 -0.48 -7.09
N SER A 69 14.44 -0.19 -6.16
CA SER A 69 15.90 -0.29 -6.33
C SER A 69 16.46 -1.67 -5.97
N SER A 70 15.67 -2.57 -5.40
CA SER A 70 16.08 -3.93 -5.04
C SER A 70 15.97 -4.86 -6.24
N ASN A 71 16.83 -5.88 -6.32
CA ASN A 71 16.74 -6.96 -7.32
C ASN A 71 15.59 -7.95 -7.03
N GLU A 72 14.56 -7.54 -6.28
CA GLU A 72 13.45 -8.41 -5.92
C GLU A 72 12.57 -8.69 -7.14
N SER A 73 12.33 -9.97 -7.38
CA SER A 73 11.49 -10.37 -8.50
C SER A 73 10.02 -10.11 -8.19
N LEU A 74 9.38 -9.25 -8.98
CA LEU A 74 7.95 -8.92 -8.88
C LEU A 74 7.07 -9.88 -9.71
N HIS A 75 7.46 -11.15 -9.85
CA HIS A 75 6.84 -12.11 -10.77
C HIS A 75 5.31 -12.29 -10.55
N ASP A 76 4.86 -12.12 -9.31
CA ASP A 76 3.44 -12.27 -8.94
C ASP A 76 2.74 -10.91 -8.70
N ALA A 77 3.39 -9.78 -8.99
CA ALA A 77 2.84 -8.46 -8.75
C ALA A 77 1.66 -8.18 -9.70
N MET A 78 0.50 -7.91 -9.10
CA MET A 78 -0.71 -7.51 -9.82
C MET A 78 -0.75 -5.99 -10.01
N SER A 79 -0.44 -5.24 -8.95
CA SER A 79 -0.42 -3.78 -8.97
C SER A 79 0.46 -3.25 -7.85
N PHE A 80 0.79 -1.96 -7.92
CA PHE A 80 1.58 -1.29 -6.90
C PHE A 80 1.11 0.15 -6.68
N ALA A 81 1.46 0.69 -5.52
CA ALA A 81 1.32 2.10 -5.17
C ALA A 81 2.62 2.60 -4.55
N LEU A 82 3.15 3.71 -5.06
CA LEU A 82 4.32 4.38 -4.48
C LEU A 82 3.86 5.28 -3.34
N LEU A 83 4.35 5.04 -2.12
CA LEU A 83 3.88 5.75 -0.93
C LEU A 83 4.06 7.27 -1.06
N ASN A 84 5.22 7.71 -1.56
CA ASN A 84 5.51 9.13 -1.76
C ASN A 84 4.61 9.85 -2.79
N ARG A 85 3.83 9.10 -3.58
CA ARG A 85 2.86 9.66 -4.53
C ARG A 85 1.46 9.78 -3.96
N LEU A 86 1.22 9.22 -2.76
CA LEU A 86 -0.09 9.25 -2.11
C LEU A 86 -0.27 10.58 -1.35
N PRO A 87 -1.28 11.39 -1.69
CA PRO A 87 -1.65 12.58 -0.93
C PRO A 87 -1.78 12.41 0.59
N ALA A 88 -2.40 11.32 1.06
CA ALA A 88 -2.54 11.04 2.48
C ALA A 88 -1.17 10.82 3.14
N PHE A 89 -0.28 10.07 2.47
CA PHE A 89 1.07 9.84 2.97
C PHE A 89 1.87 11.15 3.02
N ASN A 90 1.75 11.99 1.98
CA ASN A 90 2.42 13.29 1.97
C ASN A 90 1.91 14.22 3.09
N SER A 91 0.60 14.21 3.37
CA SER A 91 0.00 14.95 4.49
C SER A 91 0.54 14.45 5.83
N PHE A 92 0.60 13.14 6.02
CA PHE A 92 1.21 12.50 7.20
C PHE A 92 2.67 12.93 7.40
N VAL A 93 3.48 12.91 6.33
CA VAL A 93 4.89 13.34 6.39
C VAL A 93 5.01 14.83 6.72
N GLN A 94 4.13 15.67 6.17
CA GLN A 94 4.11 17.10 6.50
C GLN A 94 3.78 17.32 7.97
N ALA A 95 2.80 16.61 8.54
CA ALA A 95 2.49 16.67 9.96
C ALA A 95 3.70 16.26 10.82
N LEU A 96 4.39 15.17 10.45
CA LEU A 96 5.61 14.76 11.13
C LEU A 96 6.74 15.80 11.03
N SER A 97 6.88 16.45 9.87
CA SER A 97 7.89 17.49 9.65
C SER A 97 7.64 18.73 10.51
N ALA A 98 6.39 19.04 10.86
CA ALA A 98 6.06 20.16 11.74
C ALA A 98 6.67 19.98 13.15
N PHE A 99 6.77 18.74 13.64
CA PHE A 99 7.41 18.43 14.92
C PHE A 99 8.93 18.60 14.91
N SER A 100 9.57 18.66 13.74
CA SER A 100 11.02 18.86 13.64
C SER A 100 11.51 20.21 14.15
N LYS A 101 10.60 21.17 14.33
CA LYS A 101 10.87 22.52 14.81
C LYS A 101 10.77 22.66 16.34
N VAL A 102 10.54 21.57 17.06
CA VAL A 102 10.26 21.59 18.51
C VAL A 102 11.35 20.86 19.27
N ASP A 103 11.83 21.46 20.36
CA ASP A 103 12.67 20.78 21.34
C ASP A 103 11.91 19.58 21.90
N ASN A 104 12.47 18.37 21.78
CA ASN A 104 11.83 17.07 22.06
C ASN A 104 11.00 16.42 20.92
N ARG A 105 11.36 16.70 19.66
CA ARG A 105 10.81 16.06 18.44
C ARG A 105 10.51 14.57 18.58
N GLN A 106 11.46 13.77 19.08
CA GLN A 106 11.32 12.31 19.10
C GLN A 106 10.17 11.82 20.00
N ALA A 107 9.98 12.43 21.16
CA ALA A 107 8.86 12.08 22.05
C ALA A 107 7.52 12.46 21.43
N LEU A 108 7.42 13.68 20.88
CA LEU A 108 6.21 14.16 20.22
C LEU A 108 5.82 13.33 18.99
N THR A 109 6.79 12.92 18.18
CA THR A 109 6.55 12.01 17.04
C THR A 109 5.99 10.68 17.53
N LYS A 110 6.55 10.09 18.60
CA LYS A 110 6.06 8.81 19.15
C LYS A 110 4.66 8.93 19.74
N ASP A 111 4.38 10.00 20.47
CA ASP A 111 3.05 10.23 21.07
C ASP A 111 2.00 10.50 20.00
N TRP A 112 2.33 11.28 18.97
CA TRP A 112 1.42 11.52 17.85
C TRP A 112 1.14 10.24 17.06
N LEU A 113 2.16 9.42 16.78
CA LEU A 113 1.96 8.11 16.12
C LEU A 113 1.06 7.18 16.95
N ARG A 114 1.15 7.22 18.29
CA ARG A 114 0.27 6.44 19.16
C ARG A 114 -1.18 6.93 19.16
N LEU A 115 -1.40 8.24 19.02
CA LEU A 115 -2.73 8.85 19.13
C LEU A 115 -3.46 8.92 17.79
N MET A 116 -2.75 9.36 16.74
CA MET A 116 -3.32 9.67 15.42
C MET A 116 -2.85 8.70 14.33
N GLY A 117 -1.78 7.95 14.60
CA GLY A 117 -1.16 7.09 13.58
C GLY A 117 -2.10 6.02 13.03
N ALA A 118 -3.08 5.54 13.81
CA ALA A 118 -4.04 4.55 13.33
C ALA A 118 -4.94 5.12 12.21
N GLU A 119 -5.58 6.27 12.45
CA GLU A 119 -6.48 6.91 11.48
C GLU A 119 -5.73 7.34 10.21
N GLU A 120 -4.55 7.94 10.38
CA GLU A 120 -3.72 8.38 9.25
C GLU A 120 -3.23 7.19 8.42
N VAL A 121 -2.83 6.09 9.08
CA VAL A 121 -2.40 4.87 8.37
C VAL A 121 -3.56 4.21 7.63
N ASP A 122 -4.76 4.19 8.20
CA ASP A 122 -5.94 3.66 7.52
C ASP A 122 -6.30 4.49 6.27
N ALA A 123 -6.17 5.82 6.34
CA ALA A 123 -6.35 6.69 5.18
C ALA A 123 -5.31 6.42 4.08
N ILE A 124 -4.03 6.30 4.45
CA ILE A 124 -2.96 5.93 3.51
C ILE A 124 -3.23 4.56 2.89
N ALA A 125 -3.68 3.59 3.69
CA ALA A 125 -3.96 2.23 3.23
C ALA A 125 -5.13 2.17 2.24
N ALA A 126 -6.21 2.88 2.53
CA ALA A 126 -7.36 3.00 1.63
C ALA A 126 -6.97 3.67 0.30
N GLU A 127 -6.20 4.76 0.35
CA GLU A 127 -5.73 5.46 -0.84
C GLU A 127 -4.77 4.60 -1.67
N ALA A 128 -3.86 3.86 -1.02
CA ALA A 128 -2.95 2.94 -1.69
C ALA A 128 -3.71 1.85 -2.46
N LEU A 129 -4.73 1.24 -1.85
CA LEU A 129 -5.55 0.25 -2.54
C LEU A 129 -6.32 0.86 -3.71
N HIS A 130 -6.86 2.07 -3.53
CA HIS A 130 -7.55 2.78 -4.60
C HIS A 130 -6.63 3.03 -5.80
N GLU A 131 -5.41 3.53 -5.57
CA GLU A 131 -4.40 3.76 -6.61
C GLU A 131 -4.03 2.46 -7.33
N MET A 132 -3.84 1.36 -6.59
CA MET A 132 -3.56 0.04 -7.17
C MET A 132 -4.67 -0.43 -8.11
N LYS A 133 -5.95 -0.28 -7.72
CA LYS A 133 -7.10 -0.67 -8.55
C LYS A 133 -7.20 0.23 -9.79
N SER A 134 -7.00 1.53 -9.62
CA SER A 134 -6.95 2.50 -10.72
C SER A 134 -5.86 2.18 -11.75
N ASN A 135 -4.67 1.75 -11.29
CA ASN A 135 -3.57 1.33 -12.17
C ASN A 135 -3.95 0.11 -13.02
N VAL A 136 -4.61 -0.89 -12.43
CA VAL A 136 -5.09 -2.08 -13.16
C VAL A 136 -6.12 -1.68 -14.22
N GLU A 137 -7.12 -0.87 -13.87
CA GLU A 137 -8.12 -0.40 -14.82
C GLU A 137 -7.50 0.40 -15.98
N ARG A 138 -6.53 1.26 -15.68
CA ARG A 138 -5.78 2.01 -16.71
C ARG A 138 -5.02 1.08 -17.66
N ALA A 139 -4.37 0.05 -17.12
CA ALA A 139 -3.65 -0.95 -17.91
C ALA A 139 -4.61 -1.75 -18.81
N GLU A 140 -5.76 -2.19 -18.30
CA GLU A 140 -6.76 -2.91 -19.09
C GLU A 140 -7.33 -2.04 -20.23
N ARG A 141 -7.67 -0.77 -19.95
CA ARG A 141 -8.14 0.18 -20.98
C ARG A 141 -7.10 0.43 -22.06
N SER A 142 -5.81 0.41 -21.71
CA SER A 142 -4.73 0.57 -22.69
C SER A 142 -4.58 -0.63 -23.62
N ARG A 143 -4.87 -1.86 -23.13
CA ARG A 143 -4.79 -3.10 -23.91
C ARG A 143 -5.98 -3.29 -24.86
N GLY A 144 -7.17 -2.83 -24.47
CA GLY A 144 -8.38 -2.92 -25.32
C GLY A 144 -8.46 -1.88 -26.44
N LYS A 145 -7.44 -1.01 -26.58
CA LYS A 145 -7.35 0.03 -27.63
C LYS A 145 -6.27 -0.27 -28.69
N SER A 146 -5.57 -1.39 -28.58
CA SER A 146 -4.65 -1.92 -29.60
C SER A 146 -5.34 -3.00 -30.43
#